data_AF-A0A8J7LUG3-F1
#
_entry.id   AF-A0A8J7LUG3-F1
#
_cell.length_a   1.000
_cell.length_b   1.000
_cell.length_c   1.000
_cell.angle_alpha   90.00
_cell.angle_beta   90.00
_cell.angle_gamma   90.00
#
_symmetry.space_group_name_H-M   'P 1'
#
loop_
_entity.id
_entity.type
_entity.pdbx_description
1 polymer ?
#
loop_
_entity_poly.entity_id
_entity_poly.type
_entity_poly.pdbx_seq_one_letter_code
_entity_poly.pdbx_strand_id
1 'polypeptide(L)'
;MGIVTDKKGPAGAKRAAWSTGEGALPGFLFGSSAADLTPSVDRRHNKCRKNQRKGEITLRFLLVGFLLFLGSGCAGKDWRTASRASAGIAPDPKTTHEAVLQVYGAPTWGWKGWFAIHTWFAAKHTNENAYTVYEVIGWRLYRGLPIVRIEKDLPDRYWFGEKPRLLSEHRGPDVDAMIDAVDRAARSYPWPQRYKAFPGPNSNTFTAWVAKQVPQLNLSLPFSAIGSGYRE
;
A
#
# COMPACT_ATOMS: atom_id res chain seq x y z
N MET A 1 -7.50 26.76 -54.62
CA MET A 1 -6.08 26.37 -54.82
C MET A 1 -5.77 25.22 -53.86
N GLY A 2 -5.02 24.17 -54.20
CA GLY A 2 -4.54 23.75 -55.52
C GLY A 2 -3.49 22.63 -55.45
N ILE A 3 -3.63 21.63 -56.35
CA ILE A 3 -2.57 21.12 -57.26
C ILE A 3 -1.37 20.36 -56.57
N VAL A 4 -1.30 19.00 -56.60
CA VAL A 4 -0.89 18.08 -57.72
C VAL A 4 0.66 17.83 -57.74
N THR A 5 1.24 16.61 -57.90
CA THR A 5 0.76 15.19 -57.85
C THR A 5 1.62 14.33 -56.88
N ASP A 6 2.34 13.20 -57.10
CA ASP A 6 2.65 12.23 -58.19
C ASP A 6 3.32 10.97 -57.53
N LYS A 7 3.54 9.76 -58.11
CA LYS A 7 3.45 9.29 -59.52
C LYS A 7 2.95 7.83 -59.71
N LYS A 8 3.84 6.85 -59.99
CA LYS A 8 3.58 5.48 -60.51
C LYS A 8 4.75 4.51 -60.21
N GLY A 9 4.51 3.19 -60.32
CA GLY A 9 5.53 2.12 -60.37
C GLY A 9 6.18 1.96 -61.77
N PRO A 10 6.50 0.74 -62.29
CA PRO A 10 5.75 -0.52 -62.11
C PRO A 10 6.63 -1.81 -61.98
N ALA A 11 6.05 -2.97 -62.32
CA ALA A 11 6.62 -4.32 -62.19
C ALA A 11 7.64 -4.73 -63.28
N GLY A 12 8.33 -5.86 -63.05
CA GLY A 12 9.14 -6.55 -64.06
C GLY A 12 9.32 -8.04 -63.76
N ALA A 13 8.85 -8.92 -64.65
CA ALA A 13 9.05 -10.37 -64.59
C ALA A 13 9.35 -10.93 -65.98
N LYS A 14 10.37 -11.80 -66.11
CA LYS A 14 10.67 -12.58 -67.33
C LYS A 14 11.14 -13.99 -66.97
N ARG A 15 11.10 -14.89 -67.96
CA ARG A 15 11.22 -16.35 -67.81
C ARG A 15 12.49 -16.91 -68.46
N ALA A 16 12.87 -18.09 -67.98
CA ALA A 16 13.40 -19.24 -68.75
C ALA A 16 14.69 -19.13 -69.58
N ALA A 17 15.56 -20.11 -69.34
CA ALA A 17 16.32 -20.80 -70.38
C ALA A 17 16.23 -22.32 -70.09
N TRP A 18 16.25 -23.15 -71.13
CA TRP A 18 16.39 -24.61 -71.03
C TRP A 18 17.80 -25.01 -71.49
N SER A 19 18.28 -26.16 -71.03
CA SER A 19 19.34 -26.91 -71.72
C SER A 19 19.13 -28.40 -71.53
N THR A 20 19.30 -29.16 -72.61
CA THR A 20 19.13 -30.62 -72.68
C THR A 20 20.49 -31.33 -72.61
N GLY A 21 20.50 -32.58 -72.12
CA GLY A 21 21.67 -33.45 -72.17
C GLY A 21 21.30 -34.90 -71.81
N GLU A 22 21.53 -35.82 -72.75
CA GLU A 22 21.32 -37.27 -72.58
C GLU A 22 22.60 -37.95 -72.09
N GLY A 23 22.52 -39.13 -71.45
CA GLY A 23 23.72 -39.91 -71.13
C GLY A 23 23.55 -41.12 -70.21
N ALA A 24 23.51 -42.31 -70.82
CA ALA A 24 24.00 -43.61 -70.32
C ALA A 24 23.68 -44.15 -68.90
N LEU A 25 23.09 -45.35 -68.88
CA LEU A 25 23.38 -46.43 -67.92
C LEU A 25 24.52 -47.32 -68.50
N PRO A 26 25.11 -48.31 -67.78
CA PRO A 26 24.78 -48.83 -66.45
C PRO A 26 25.98 -48.97 -65.47
N GLY A 27 25.71 -49.42 -64.23
CA GLY A 27 26.76 -49.87 -63.31
C GLY A 27 26.21 -50.43 -61.99
N PHE A 28 26.39 -51.74 -61.74
CA PHE A 28 26.23 -52.32 -60.41
C PHE A 28 27.44 -51.99 -59.54
N LEU A 29 27.23 -51.75 -58.24
CA LEU A 29 27.98 -52.40 -57.15
C LEU A 29 27.30 -52.13 -55.79
N PHE A 30 27.44 -53.06 -54.84
CA PHE A 30 26.89 -52.93 -53.49
C PHE A 30 27.76 -51.98 -52.64
N GLY A 31 27.14 -50.99 -52.01
CA GLY A 31 27.76 -50.13 -51.00
C GLY A 31 26.82 -49.95 -49.80
N SER A 32 27.16 -50.55 -48.66
CA SER A 32 26.30 -50.51 -47.47
C SER A 32 26.43 -49.18 -46.73
N SER A 33 25.34 -48.43 -46.63
CA SER A 33 25.22 -47.30 -45.68
C SER A 33 23.77 -47.04 -45.32
N ALA A 34 23.34 -47.48 -44.14
CA ALA A 34 22.07 -47.09 -43.55
C ALA A 34 22.21 -45.68 -42.95
N ALA A 35 21.74 -44.67 -43.69
CA ALA A 35 21.76 -43.29 -43.22
C ALA A 35 20.62 -43.03 -42.20
N ASP A 36 20.94 -43.07 -40.91
CA ASP A 36 19.98 -42.83 -39.82
C ASP A 36 19.39 -41.40 -39.86
N LEU A 37 18.18 -41.26 -40.41
CA LEU A 37 17.46 -39.98 -40.53
C LEU A 37 16.71 -39.54 -39.24
N THR A 38 17.17 -39.94 -38.05
CA THR A 38 16.50 -39.67 -36.75
C THR A 38 17.16 -38.67 -35.76
N PRO A 39 18.13 -37.79 -36.11
CA PRO A 39 18.82 -36.94 -35.11
C PRO A 39 18.12 -35.60 -34.78
N SER A 40 16.97 -35.28 -35.39
CA SER A 40 16.33 -33.93 -35.33
C SER A 40 15.06 -33.84 -34.48
N VAL A 41 14.34 -34.95 -34.27
CA VAL A 41 13.07 -34.99 -33.53
C VAL A 41 13.34 -35.14 -32.03
N ASP A 42 14.22 -36.06 -31.65
CA ASP A 42 14.60 -36.31 -30.26
C ASP A 42 15.29 -35.09 -29.62
N ARG A 43 16.22 -34.44 -30.32
CA ARG A 43 16.84 -33.19 -29.84
C ARG A 43 15.84 -32.06 -29.57
N ARG A 44 14.70 -32.01 -30.29
CA ARG A 44 13.62 -31.04 -30.03
C ARG A 44 12.80 -31.41 -28.79
N HIS A 45 12.42 -32.68 -28.64
CA HIS A 45 11.75 -33.18 -27.44
C HIS A 45 12.60 -32.99 -26.18
N ASN A 46 13.88 -33.36 -26.23
CA ASN A 46 14.79 -33.20 -25.09
C ASN A 46 15.05 -31.73 -24.74
N LYS A 47 15.11 -30.81 -25.72
CA LYS A 47 15.19 -29.36 -25.44
C LYS A 47 13.91 -28.84 -24.78
N CYS A 48 12.74 -29.26 -25.24
CA CYS A 48 11.45 -28.87 -24.65
C CYS A 48 11.30 -29.41 -23.21
N ARG A 49 11.54 -30.71 -23.01
CA ARG A 49 11.49 -31.39 -21.70
C ARG A 49 12.51 -30.82 -20.70
N LYS A 50 13.69 -30.37 -21.16
CA LYS A 50 14.70 -29.69 -20.32
C LYS A 50 14.30 -28.26 -19.96
N ASN A 51 13.61 -27.54 -20.85
CA ASN A 51 13.04 -26.22 -20.54
C ASN A 51 11.83 -26.32 -19.60
N GLN A 52 10.95 -27.31 -19.76
CA GLN A 52 9.85 -27.58 -18.82
C GLN A 52 10.37 -27.84 -17.40
N ARG A 53 11.32 -28.77 -17.24
CA ARG A 53 11.92 -29.05 -15.91
C ARG A 53 12.60 -27.81 -15.31
N LYS A 54 13.26 -26.97 -16.12
CA LYS A 54 13.80 -25.68 -15.65
C LYS A 54 12.68 -24.76 -15.14
N GLY A 55 11.60 -24.61 -15.91
CA GLY A 55 10.43 -23.82 -15.51
C GLY A 55 9.78 -24.32 -14.22
N GLU A 56 9.60 -25.64 -14.08
CA GLU A 56 9.11 -26.25 -12.84
C GLU A 56 10.05 -25.99 -11.65
N ILE A 57 11.37 -26.11 -11.84
CA ILE A 57 12.35 -25.86 -10.78
C ILE A 57 12.33 -24.38 -10.36
N THR A 58 12.32 -23.45 -11.32
CA THR A 58 12.18 -22.01 -11.03
C THR A 58 10.86 -21.69 -10.34
N LEU A 59 9.73 -22.26 -10.80
CA LEU A 59 8.42 -22.06 -10.18
C LEU A 59 8.36 -22.65 -8.77
N ARG A 60 8.98 -23.80 -8.53
CA ARG A 60 9.11 -24.39 -7.18
C ARG A 60 9.99 -23.53 -6.27
N PHE A 61 11.10 -22.96 -6.76
CA PHE A 61 11.91 -22.02 -5.97
C PHE A 61 11.16 -20.70 -5.68
N LEU A 62 10.36 -20.18 -6.63
CA LEU A 62 9.51 -19.01 -6.39
C LEU A 62 8.39 -19.31 -5.37
N LEU A 63 7.74 -20.48 -5.47
CA LEU A 63 6.72 -20.92 -4.51
C LEU A 63 7.31 -21.18 -3.11
N VAL A 64 8.47 -21.83 -3.01
CA VAL A 64 9.16 -22.04 -1.73
C VAL A 64 9.66 -20.72 -1.15
N GLY A 65 10.20 -19.81 -1.97
CA GLY A 65 10.57 -18.46 -1.55
C GLY A 65 9.36 -17.67 -1.02
N PHE A 66 8.22 -17.75 -1.71
CA PHE A 66 6.96 -17.13 -1.27
C PHE A 66 6.41 -17.76 0.01
N LEU A 67 6.46 -19.09 0.16
CA LEU A 67 6.05 -19.80 1.38
C LEU A 67 6.97 -19.50 2.58
N LEU A 68 8.28 -19.36 2.36
CA LEU A 68 9.23 -18.93 3.39
C LEU A 68 9.05 -17.45 3.77
N PHE A 69 8.72 -16.60 2.79
CA PHE A 69 8.38 -15.19 3.03
C PHE A 69 7.09 -15.06 3.86
N LEU A 70 6.06 -15.87 3.57
CA LEU A 70 4.85 -15.99 4.40
C LEU A 70 5.16 -16.56 5.79
N GLY A 71 6.03 -17.57 5.89
CA GLY A 71 6.42 -18.21 7.15
C GLY A 71 7.22 -17.30 8.10
N SER A 72 7.97 -16.33 7.55
CA SER A 72 8.78 -15.39 8.34
C SER A 72 7.96 -14.33 9.09
N GLY A 73 6.64 -14.27 8.90
CA GLY A 73 5.75 -13.23 9.44
C GLY A 73 5.27 -13.41 10.89
N CYS A 74 5.64 -14.50 11.57
CA CYS A 74 4.98 -14.92 12.83
C CYS A 74 5.72 -14.62 14.14
N ALA A 75 6.61 -13.62 14.16
CA ALA A 75 7.07 -12.98 15.41
C ALA A 75 5.98 -12.04 15.97
N GLY A 76 4.84 -12.61 16.35
CA GLY A 76 3.62 -11.86 16.69
C GLY A 76 3.74 -11.07 18.00
N LYS A 77 4.02 -9.76 17.92
CA LYS A 77 3.88 -8.81 19.05
C LYS A 77 2.45 -8.88 19.61
N ASP A 78 2.22 -9.50 20.78
CA ASP A 78 0.89 -9.49 21.40
C ASP A 78 0.47 -8.05 21.67
N TRP A 79 -0.69 -7.67 21.13
CA TRP A 79 -1.27 -6.34 21.31
C TRP A 79 -1.49 -6.02 22.79
N ARG A 80 -1.66 -7.02 23.67
CA ARG A 80 -1.82 -6.82 25.12
C ARG A 80 -0.57 -6.21 25.74
N THR A 81 0.60 -6.82 25.52
CA THR A 81 1.89 -6.40 26.11
C THR A 81 2.58 -5.28 25.33
N ALA A 82 2.15 -5.01 24.09
CA ALA A 82 2.73 -3.94 23.28
C ALA A 82 2.62 -2.55 23.93
N SER A 83 3.67 -1.73 23.77
CA SER A 83 3.83 -0.45 24.48
C SER A 83 2.70 0.54 24.24
N ARG A 84 2.38 1.29 25.30
CA ARG A 84 1.45 2.44 25.36
C ARG A 84 2.05 3.61 26.14
N ALA A 85 3.36 3.60 26.38
CA ALA A 85 4.07 4.73 26.98
C ALA A 85 4.05 5.96 26.05
N SER A 86 4.38 7.14 26.56
CA SER A 86 4.65 8.33 25.75
C SER A 86 5.84 8.09 24.79
N ALA A 87 5.86 8.78 23.66
CA ALA A 87 6.92 8.72 22.67
C ALA A 87 8.01 9.81 22.86
N GLY A 88 7.83 10.72 23.83
CA GLY A 88 8.71 11.86 24.09
C GLY A 88 8.62 12.98 23.05
N ILE A 89 7.47 13.12 22.38
CA ILE A 89 7.22 14.09 21.31
C ILE A 89 6.42 15.30 21.83
N ALA A 90 5.44 15.07 22.70
CA ALA A 90 4.63 16.15 23.27
C ALA A 90 5.40 16.88 24.39
N PRO A 91 5.24 18.21 24.52
CA PRO A 91 5.83 18.96 25.62
C PRO A 91 5.08 18.69 26.92
N ASP A 92 5.78 18.67 28.06
CA ASP A 92 5.21 18.36 29.38
C ASP A 92 4.11 19.38 29.74
N PRO A 93 2.86 18.94 29.96
CA PRO A 93 1.75 19.86 30.23
C PRO A 93 1.89 20.58 31.58
N LYS A 94 2.78 20.16 32.48
CA LYS A 94 3.04 20.82 33.77
C LYS A 94 3.99 22.01 33.67
N THR A 95 4.79 22.09 32.61
CA THR A 95 5.75 23.19 32.36
C THR A 95 5.38 24.02 31.13
N THR A 96 4.45 23.53 30.30
CA THR A 96 3.98 24.18 29.08
C THR A 96 2.68 24.94 29.36
N HIS A 97 2.81 26.22 29.71
CA HIS A 97 1.67 27.07 30.08
C HIS A 97 0.76 27.41 28.89
N GLU A 98 1.33 27.66 27.71
CA GLU A 98 0.58 27.90 26.47
C GLU A 98 -0.39 26.76 26.12
N ALA A 99 -1.46 27.05 25.38
CA ALA A 99 -2.28 26.03 24.75
C ALA A 99 -1.47 25.25 23.70
N VAL A 100 -1.74 23.94 23.59
CA VAL A 100 -1.07 23.03 22.66
C VAL A 100 -2.11 22.12 22.02
N LEU A 101 -2.12 22.07 20.69
CA LEU A 101 -2.98 21.20 19.88
C LEU A 101 -2.13 20.45 18.86
N GLN A 102 -2.06 19.13 19.00
CA GLN A 102 -1.21 18.24 18.20
C GLN A 102 -2.06 17.18 17.50
N VAL A 103 -1.70 16.84 16.26
CA VAL A 103 -2.32 15.77 15.49
C VAL A 103 -1.29 14.68 15.23
N TYR A 104 -1.64 13.42 15.51
CA TYR A 104 -0.73 12.29 15.43
C TYR A 104 -1.18 11.23 14.43
N GLY A 105 -0.21 10.49 13.90
CA GLY A 105 -0.41 9.31 13.08
C GLY A 105 0.60 8.20 13.39
N ALA A 106 0.12 6.98 13.62
CA ALA A 106 0.97 5.81 13.88
C ALA A 106 0.54 4.60 13.01
N PRO A 107 1.46 3.74 12.55
CA PRO A 107 1.11 2.50 11.86
C PRO A 107 0.08 1.67 12.63
N THR A 108 -0.96 1.16 11.96
CA THR A 108 -1.93 0.26 12.61
C THR A 108 -1.29 -1.07 13.02
N TRP A 109 -1.74 -1.66 14.14
CA TRP A 109 -1.14 -2.89 14.64
C TRP A 109 -1.25 -4.07 13.65
N GLY A 110 -0.18 -4.87 13.57
CA GLY A 110 -0.07 -6.03 12.69
C GLY A 110 0.22 -5.68 11.23
N TRP A 111 -0.05 -6.60 10.30
CA TRP A 111 0.26 -6.45 8.87
C TRP A 111 -0.38 -5.21 8.21
N LYS A 112 -1.45 -4.67 8.79
CA LYS A 112 -2.15 -3.48 8.30
C LYS A 112 -1.32 -2.21 8.41
N GLY A 113 -0.38 -2.15 9.36
CA GLY A 113 0.51 -0.99 9.56
C GLY A 113 1.44 -0.68 8.39
N TRP A 114 1.65 -1.65 7.49
CA TRP A 114 2.41 -1.47 6.26
C TRP A 114 1.72 -0.51 5.27
N PHE A 115 0.41 -0.31 5.39
CA PHE A 115 -0.40 0.47 4.45
C PHE A 115 -1.29 1.53 5.12
N ALA A 116 -1.77 1.27 6.34
CA ALA A 116 -2.73 2.11 7.04
C ALA A 116 -2.20 2.62 8.39
N ILE A 117 -2.33 3.93 8.64
CA ILE A 117 -2.13 4.54 9.97
C ILE A 117 -3.45 4.69 10.73
N HIS A 118 -3.36 4.73 12.06
CA HIS A 118 -4.37 5.28 12.96
C HIS A 118 -4.02 6.74 13.25
N THR A 119 -5.03 7.62 13.31
CA THR A 119 -4.85 9.06 13.58
C THR A 119 -5.72 9.55 14.73
N TRP A 120 -5.23 10.56 15.43
CA TRP A 120 -5.90 11.19 16.59
C TRP A 120 -5.44 12.63 16.81
N PHE A 121 -6.20 13.38 17.60
CA PHE A 121 -5.78 14.67 18.16
C PHE A 121 -5.42 14.50 19.62
N ALA A 122 -4.50 15.33 20.11
CA ALA A 122 -4.30 15.60 21.51
C ALA A 122 -4.30 17.11 21.74
N ALA A 123 -5.02 17.58 22.75
CA ALA A 123 -5.20 19.00 23.05
C ALA A 123 -5.05 19.29 24.53
N LYS A 124 -4.46 20.43 24.86
CA LYS A 124 -4.28 20.94 26.23
C LYS A 124 -4.50 22.45 26.17
N HIS A 125 -5.53 22.95 26.85
CA HIS A 125 -5.80 24.39 26.92
C HIS A 125 -4.68 25.14 27.68
N THR A 126 -4.66 26.46 27.59
CA THR A 126 -3.76 27.32 28.36
C THR A 126 -3.91 27.03 29.86
N ASN A 127 -2.78 26.84 30.55
CA ASN A 127 -2.65 26.42 31.95
C ASN A 127 -3.29 25.07 32.36
N GLU A 128 -3.84 24.27 31.44
CA GLU A 128 -4.18 22.87 31.75
C GLU A 128 -2.91 22.03 31.96
N ASN A 129 -2.98 21.09 32.92
CA ASN A 129 -1.89 20.20 33.31
C ASN A 129 -1.95 18.78 32.71
N ALA A 130 -2.89 18.51 31.80
CA ALA A 130 -3.07 17.21 31.15
C ALA A 130 -3.77 17.34 29.78
N TYR A 131 -3.35 16.54 28.79
CA TYR A 131 -3.96 16.51 27.47
C TYR A 131 -5.26 15.72 27.43
N THR A 132 -6.26 16.21 26.70
CA THR A 132 -7.42 15.46 26.22
C THR A 132 -7.06 14.82 24.87
N VAL A 133 -7.29 13.51 24.71
CA VAL A 133 -7.11 12.80 23.43
C VAL A 133 -8.45 12.53 22.77
N TYR A 134 -8.54 12.82 21.47
CA TYR A 134 -9.74 12.68 20.63
C TYR A 134 -9.46 11.69 19.50
N GLU A 135 -10.17 10.56 19.46
CA GLU A 135 -9.95 9.50 18.47
C GLU A 135 -11.16 8.60 18.26
N VAL A 136 -11.15 7.78 17.20
CA VAL A 136 -12.15 6.72 16.96
C VAL A 136 -11.50 5.34 17.03
N ILE A 137 -11.91 4.51 17.98
CA ILE A 137 -11.37 3.17 18.23
C ILE A 137 -12.43 2.10 17.96
N GLY A 138 -12.35 1.45 16.78
CA GLY A 138 -13.38 0.53 16.31
C GLY A 138 -13.71 -0.66 17.23
N TRP A 139 -12.72 -1.21 17.95
CA TRP A 139 -12.98 -2.35 18.86
C TRP A 139 -13.70 -1.99 20.16
N ARG A 140 -13.96 -0.69 20.44
CA ARG A 140 -14.86 -0.27 21.52
C ARG A 140 -16.30 -0.74 21.26
N LEU A 141 -16.70 -0.85 19.99
CA LEU A 141 -18.03 -1.33 19.58
C LEU A 141 -18.30 -2.77 20.05
N TYR A 142 -17.31 -3.66 20.00
CA TYR A 142 -17.42 -5.05 20.50
C TYR A 142 -17.62 -5.14 22.03
N ARG A 143 -17.49 -4.02 22.75
CA ARG A 143 -17.73 -3.90 24.19
C ARG A 143 -18.97 -3.06 24.51
N GLY A 144 -19.77 -2.70 23.51
CA GLY A 144 -20.93 -1.79 23.67
C GLY A 144 -20.55 -0.34 24.01
N LEU A 145 -19.27 0.03 23.86
CA LEU A 145 -18.76 1.37 24.19
C LEU A 145 -18.77 2.28 22.95
N PRO A 146 -19.05 3.60 23.10
CA PRO A 146 -18.91 4.56 22.01
C PRO A 146 -17.54 4.47 21.34
N ILE A 147 -17.51 4.49 20.01
CA ILE A 147 -16.25 4.35 19.27
C ILE A 147 -15.41 5.63 19.34
N VAL A 148 -16.07 6.79 19.41
CA VAL A 148 -15.43 8.08 19.69
C VAL A 148 -14.97 8.08 21.15
N ARG A 149 -13.69 8.36 21.35
CA ARG A 149 -13.02 8.44 22.65
C ARG A 149 -12.58 9.89 22.84
N ILE A 150 -13.00 10.49 23.95
CA ILE A 150 -12.62 11.83 24.39
C ILE A 150 -12.37 11.73 25.90
N GLU A 151 -11.10 11.62 26.31
CA GLU A 151 -10.69 11.45 27.71
C GLU A 151 -9.27 11.99 27.92
N LYS A 152 -8.90 12.33 29.17
CA LYS A 152 -7.53 12.76 29.50
C LYS A 152 -6.57 11.55 29.40
N ASP A 153 -5.51 11.67 28.62
CA ASP A 153 -4.58 10.57 28.30
C ASP A 153 -3.23 11.11 27.81
N LEU A 154 -2.24 10.23 27.66
CA LEU A 154 -0.95 10.55 27.05
C LEU A 154 -1.13 10.96 25.57
N PRO A 155 -0.67 12.16 25.17
CA PRO A 155 -0.93 12.73 23.85
C PRO A 155 -0.29 11.94 22.71
N ASP A 156 0.93 11.46 22.92
CA ASP A 156 1.84 10.91 21.93
C ASP A 156 2.16 9.43 22.20
N ARG A 157 1.24 8.71 22.84
CA ARG A 157 1.46 7.32 23.24
C ARG A 157 1.75 6.39 22.05
N TYR A 158 2.59 5.38 22.27
CA TYR A 158 2.78 4.28 21.31
C TYR A 158 1.44 3.62 20.98
N TRP A 159 1.12 3.50 19.69
CA TRP A 159 -0.08 2.82 19.23
C TRP A 159 0.22 1.32 19.13
N PHE A 160 0.02 0.62 20.25
CA PHE A 160 0.24 -0.83 20.35
C PHE A 160 1.65 -1.24 19.91
N GLY A 161 2.66 -0.53 20.44
CA GLY A 161 4.07 -0.75 20.14
C GLY A 161 4.61 -0.03 18.90
N GLU A 162 3.79 0.68 18.12
CA GLU A 162 4.24 1.48 16.98
C GLU A 162 4.36 2.97 17.35
N LYS A 163 5.50 3.60 17.02
CA LYS A 163 5.78 4.99 17.43
C LYS A 163 4.95 5.98 16.59
N PRO A 164 4.22 6.93 17.19
CA PRO A 164 3.55 7.99 16.44
C PRO A 164 4.53 8.94 15.76
N ARG A 165 4.02 9.61 14.73
CA ARG A 165 4.59 10.79 14.09
C ARG A 165 3.63 11.95 14.30
N LEU A 166 4.18 13.13 14.55
CA LEU A 166 3.43 14.39 14.54
C LEU A 166 3.06 14.74 13.09
N LEU A 167 1.81 15.10 12.84
CA LEU A 167 1.26 15.45 11.53
C LEU A 167 0.96 16.95 11.39
N SER A 168 0.58 17.59 12.49
CA SER A 168 0.39 19.04 12.62
C SER A 168 0.49 19.41 14.11
N GLU A 169 0.93 20.64 14.40
CA GLU A 169 1.03 21.20 15.75
C GLU A 169 0.69 22.69 15.71
N HIS A 170 -0.09 23.13 16.69
CA HIS A 170 -0.41 24.53 16.94
C HIS A 170 -0.14 24.84 18.41
N ARG A 171 0.44 26.02 18.69
CA ARG A 171 0.65 26.52 20.05
C ARG A 171 0.40 28.02 20.16
N GLY A 172 0.26 28.52 21.39
CA GLY A 172 0.11 29.94 21.68
C GLY A 172 -1.34 30.38 21.90
N PRO A 173 -1.60 31.70 21.99
CA PRO A 173 -2.84 32.25 22.55
C PRO A 173 -4.11 31.94 21.74
N ASP A 174 -4.02 31.87 20.42
CA ASP A 174 -5.20 31.63 19.56
C ASP A 174 -5.66 30.15 19.55
N VAL A 175 -4.88 29.25 20.17
CA VAL A 175 -5.09 27.80 20.07
C VAL A 175 -6.21 27.30 20.98
N ASP A 176 -6.50 27.96 22.10
CA ASP A 176 -7.65 27.59 22.95
C ASP A 176 -8.98 27.60 22.15
N ALA A 177 -9.20 28.62 21.33
CA ALA A 177 -10.36 28.70 20.45
C ALA A 177 -10.38 27.63 19.35
N MET A 178 -9.20 27.15 18.92
CA MET A 178 -9.07 26.04 17.98
C MET A 178 -9.34 24.69 18.65
N ILE A 179 -8.91 24.49 19.90
CA ILE A 179 -9.21 23.31 20.71
C ILE A 179 -10.72 23.21 20.96
N ASP A 180 -11.37 24.32 21.33
CA ASP A 180 -12.82 24.41 21.49
C ASP A 180 -13.57 24.05 20.19
N ALA A 181 -13.03 24.45 19.03
CA ALA A 181 -13.59 24.06 17.73
C ALA A 181 -13.40 22.56 17.45
N VAL A 182 -12.23 21.99 17.80
CA VAL A 182 -11.94 20.55 17.69
C VAL A 182 -12.82 19.72 18.63
N ASP A 183 -13.12 20.20 19.84
CA ASP A 183 -13.99 19.52 20.79
C ASP A 183 -15.46 19.52 20.33
N ARG A 184 -15.99 20.70 19.95
CA ARG A 184 -17.33 20.82 19.34
C ARG A 184 -17.46 19.95 18.09
N ALA A 185 -16.42 19.88 17.27
CA ALA A 185 -16.35 18.96 16.14
C ALA A 185 -16.40 17.50 16.65
N ALA A 186 -15.42 17.04 17.44
CA ALA A 186 -15.32 15.64 17.85
C ALA A 186 -16.62 15.06 18.46
N ARG A 187 -17.39 15.88 19.19
CA ARG A 187 -18.71 15.50 19.75
C ARG A 187 -19.85 15.43 18.74
N SER A 188 -19.76 16.13 17.61
CA SER A 188 -20.75 16.16 16.53
C SER A 188 -20.39 15.26 15.32
N TYR A 189 -19.40 14.37 15.49
CA TYR A 189 -19.02 13.38 14.48
C TYR A 189 -20.20 12.47 14.08
N PRO A 190 -20.60 12.39 12.79
CA PRO A 190 -21.87 11.79 12.37
C PRO A 190 -21.91 10.25 12.40
N TRP A 191 -20.80 9.57 12.65
CA TRP A 191 -20.72 8.10 12.66
C TRP A 191 -20.32 7.50 14.02
N PRO A 192 -20.95 7.89 15.16
CA PRO A 192 -20.49 7.52 16.51
C PRO A 192 -20.71 6.04 16.88
N GLN A 193 -21.46 5.30 16.05
CA GLN A 193 -21.78 3.87 16.22
C GLN A 193 -21.49 3.04 14.97
N ARG A 194 -20.82 3.60 13.95
CA ARG A 194 -20.48 2.91 12.71
C ARG A 194 -18.96 2.90 12.53
N TYR A 195 -18.38 1.71 12.37
CA TYR A 195 -16.94 1.56 12.11
C TYR A 195 -16.71 0.51 11.02
N LYS A 196 -15.86 0.83 10.04
CA LYS A 196 -15.41 -0.09 9.00
C LYS A 196 -13.96 0.26 8.65
N ALA A 197 -13.04 -0.68 8.87
CA ALA A 197 -11.61 -0.44 8.70
C ALA A 197 -11.22 0.06 7.29
N PHE A 198 -11.93 -0.40 6.25
CA PHE A 198 -11.75 0.02 4.86
C PHE A 198 -13.09 0.02 4.09
N PRO A 199 -13.42 1.04 3.28
CA PRO A 199 -12.72 2.31 3.15
C PRO A 199 -13.06 3.30 4.28
N GLY A 200 -14.08 3.04 5.10
CA GLY A 200 -14.54 3.93 6.17
C GLY A 200 -16.01 3.66 6.53
N PRO A 201 -16.54 4.31 7.59
CA PRO A 201 -15.87 5.29 8.44
C PRO A 201 -14.90 4.66 9.45
N ASN A 202 -13.75 5.31 9.69
CA ASN A 202 -12.70 4.88 10.64
C ASN A 202 -12.03 6.09 11.34
N SER A 203 -10.89 5.91 12.02
CA SER A 203 -10.17 7.02 12.66
C SER A 203 -9.63 8.07 11.68
N ASN A 204 -9.22 7.68 10.48
CA ASN A 204 -8.80 8.64 9.46
C ASN A 204 -10.00 9.42 8.90
N THR A 205 -11.18 8.79 8.82
CA THR A 205 -12.44 9.49 8.55
C THR A 205 -12.76 10.52 9.62
N PHE A 206 -12.62 10.16 10.90
CA PHE A 206 -12.80 11.09 12.02
C PHE A 206 -11.84 12.29 11.94
N THR A 207 -10.55 12.04 11.76
CA THR A 207 -9.53 13.10 11.68
C THR A 207 -9.74 14.01 10.48
N ALA A 208 -10.09 13.46 9.31
CA ALA A 208 -10.42 14.26 8.12
C ALA A 208 -11.72 15.06 8.28
N TRP A 209 -12.72 14.48 8.96
CA TRP A 209 -13.98 15.15 9.24
C TRP A 209 -13.78 16.33 10.21
N VAL A 210 -12.97 16.18 11.27
CA VAL A 210 -12.62 17.29 12.18
C VAL A 210 -11.84 18.38 11.43
N ALA A 211 -10.85 18.00 10.62
CA ALA A 211 -10.08 18.95 9.79
C ALA A 211 -10.95 19.74 8.81
N LYS A 212 -12.07 19.17 8.34
CA LYS A 212 -13.07 19.87 7.51
C LYS A 212 -13.89 20.88 8.32
N GLN A 213 -14.18 20.62 9.60
CA GLN A 213 -14.91 21.57 10.46
C GLN A 213 -14.01 22.69 11.01
N VAL A 214 -12.70 22.46 11.13
CA VAL A 214 -11.73 23.41 11.67
C VAL A 214 -10.57 23.63 10.67
N PRO A 215 -10.78 24.37 9.57
CA PRO A 215 -9.76 24.57 8.53
C PRO A 215 -8.45 25.20 9.03
N GLN A 216 -8.51 25.92 10.16
CA GLN A 216 -7.36 26.53 10.84
C GLN A 216 -6.29 25.51 11.25
N LEU A 217 -6.65 24.23 11.40
CA LEU A 217 -5.72 23.13 11.66
C LEU A 217 -4.65 22.96 10.56
N ASN A 218 -4.92 23.43 9.34
CA ASN A 218 -4.08 23.26 8.14
C ASN A 218 -3.57 21.82 7.93
N LEU A 219 -4.40 20.83 8.28
CA LEU A 219 -3.99 19.42 8.38
C LEU A 219 -4.05 18.71 7.02
N SER A 220 -2.88 18.46 6.43
CA SER A 220 -2.74 17.53 5.31
C SER A 220 -2.49 16.11 5.81
N LEU A 221 -3.50 15.23 5.70
CA LEU A 221 -3.34 13.81 6.02
C LEU A 221 -2.55 13.05 4.92
N PRO A 222 -1.63 12.13 5.28
CA PRO A 222 -0.86 11.35 4.31
C PRO A 222 -1.75 10.32 3.59
N PHE A 223 -1.31 9.82 2.43
CA PHE A 223 -2.04 8.78 1.68
C PHE A 223 -2.27 7.47 2.47
N SER A 224 -1.44 7.18 3.49
CA SER A 224 -1.63 6.05 4.42
C SER A 224 -2.74 6.29 5.46
N ALA A 225 -3.32 7.49 5.56
CA ALA A 225 -4.52 7.78 6.35
C ALA A 225 -5.78 7.26 5.61
N ILE A 226 -5.77 5.98 5.25
CA ILE A 226 -6.78 5.35 4.40
C ILE A 226 -8.16 5.49 5.08
N GLY A 227 -9.09 6.12 4.36
CA GLY A 227 -10.46 6.42 4.81
C GLY A 227 -10.72 7.87 5.22
N SER A 228 -9.71 8.74 5.15
CA SER A 228 -9.87 10.20 5.22
C SER A 228 -10.88 10.74 4.19
N GLY A 229 -10.90 10.18 2.98
CA GLY A 229 -11.82 10.58 1.90
C GLY A 229 -13.25 10.00 1.98
N TYR A 230 -13.65 9.36 3.08
CA TYR A 230 -14.97 8.73 3.19
C TYR A 230 -16.13 9.74 3.08
N ARG A 231 -17.17 9.33 2.36
CA ARG A 231 -18.46 10.01 2.19
C ARG A 231 -19.56 8.94 2.24
N GLU A 232 -20.77 9.35 2.56
CA GLU A 232 -21.98 8.54 2.34
C GLU A 232 -22.46 8.66 0.89
#